data_AF-A0A5S9MHW1-F1
#
_entry.id   AF-A0A5S9MHW1-F1
#
_cell.length_a   1.000
_cell.length_b   1.000
_cell.length_c   1.000
_cell.angle_alpha   90.00
_cell.angle_beta   90.00
_cell.angle_gamma   90.00
#
_symmetry.space_group_name_H-M   'P 1'
#
loop_
_entity.id
_entity.type
_entity.pdbx_description
1 polymer ?
#
loop_
_entity_poly.entity_id
_entity_poly.type
_entity_poly.pdbx_seq_one_letter_code
_entity_poly.pdbx_strand_id
1 'polypeptide(L)' 'MLEAVKQRIDTEYPNVVLAGSCDGYQADKRFVAKQIARSKPDMVFVALGYPNQENFIYEYRHLFPQAVCIGFRRKL' A
#
# COMPACT_ATOMS: atom_id res chain seq x y z
N MET A 1 4.35 14.21 0.77
CA MET A 1 4.47 13.29 -0.38
C MET A 1 3.18 12.48 -0.57
N LEU A 2 2.68 11.80 0.47
CA LEU A 2 1.44 11.00 0.39
C LEU A 2 0.22 11.81 -0.06
N GLU A 3 0.00 13.01 0.51
CA GLU A 3 -1.15 13.85 0.12
C GLU A 3 -1.12 14.28 -1.35
N ALA A 4 0.07 14.56 -1.90
CA ALA A 4 0.20 14.88 -3.33
C ALA A 4 -0.18 13.68 -4.22
N VAL A 5 0.15 12.45 -3.80
CA VAL A 5 -0.27 11.23 -4.51
C VAL A 5 -1.78 11.07 -4.45
N LYS A 6 -2.40 11.30 -3.28
CA LYS A 6 -3.86 11.21 -3.12
C LYS A 6 -4.58 12.20 -4.03
N GLN A 7 -4.10 13.45 -4.08
CA GLN A 7 -4.65 14.47 -4.96
C GLN A 7 -4.55 14.07 -6.44
N ARG A 8 -3.41 13.53 -6.87
CA ARG A 8 -3.25 13.06 -8.25
C ARG A 8 -4.16 11.89 -8.59
N ILE A 9 -4.33 10.93 -7.69
CA ILE A 9 -5.26 9.81 -7.89
C ILE A 9 -6.68 10.34 -8.10
N ASP A 10 -7.12 11.26 -7.25
CA ASP A 10 -8.45 11.87 -7.32
C ASP A 10 -8.67 12.62 -8.65
N THR A 11 -7.67 13.38 -9.12
CA THR A 11 -7.81 14.20 -10.34
C THR A 11 -7.56 13.44 -11.64
N GLU A 12 -6.58 12.53 -11.68
CA GLU A 12 -6.12 11.87 -12.91
C GLU A 12 -6.83 10.52 -13.13
N TYR A 13 -7.35 9.90 -12.07
CA TYR A 13 -7.94 8.57 -12.10
C TYR A 13 -9.29 8.52 -11.35
N PRO A 14 -10.32 9.24 -11.83
CA PRO A 14 -11.59 9.40 -11.10
C PRO A 14 -12.38 8.10 -10.87
N ASN A 15 -12.06 7.03 -11.60
CA ASN A 15 -12.68 5.71 -11.42
C ASN A 15 -11.91 4.80 -10.44
N VAL A 16 -10.76 5.25 -9.94
CA VAL A 16 -9.96 4.51 -8.96
C VAL A 16 -10.42 4.87 -7.55
N VAL A 17 -10.80 3.85 -6.78
CA VAL A 17 -11.15 4.03 -5.37
C VAL A 17 -9.90 3.90 -4.51
N LEU A 18 -9.53 4.98 -3.82
CA LEU A 18 -8.48 4.94 -2.80
C LEU A 18 -9.02 4.29 -1.52
N ALA A 19 -8.96 2.96 -1.44
CA ALA A 19 -9.46 2.19 -0.29
C ALA A 19 -8.71 2.46 1.03
N GLY A 20 -7.52 3.05 0.97
CA GLY A 20 -6.74 3.44 2.13
C GLY A 20 -5.34 3.94 1.77
N SER A 21 -4.71 4.64 2.71
CA SER A 21 -3.34 5.13 2.57
C SER A 21 -2.66 5.23 3.93
N CYS A 22 -1.37 4.93 4.01
CA CYS A 22 -0.59 5.05 5.25
C CYS A 22 0.83 5.50 4.92
N ASP A 23 1.43 6.30 5.80
CA ASP A 23 2.83 6.67 5.68
C ASP A 23 3.75 5.47 5.98
N GLY A 24 4.81 5.31 5.19
CA GLY A 24 5.80 4.26 5.35
C GLY A 24 6.58 4.31 6.66
N TYR A 25 6.62 5.46 7.36
CA TYR A 25 7.24 5.61 8.68
C TYR A 25 6.44 4.97 9.83
N GLN A 26 5.22 4.47 9.58
CA GLN A 26 4.43 3.83 10.63
C GLN A 26 5.17 2.61 11.22
N ALA A 27 5.42 2.64 12.52
CA ALA A 27 6.25 1.63 13.19
C ALA A 27 5.55 0.27 13.29
N ASP A 28 4.24 0.25 13.61
CA ASP A 28 3.47 -0.98 13.73
C ASP A 28 2.96 -1.44 12.35
N LYS A 29 3.75 -2.29 11.69
CA LYS A 29 3.42 -2.86 10.38
C LYS A 29 2.20 -3.80 10.43
N ARG A 30 2.01 -4.51 11.54
CA ARG A 30 0.86 -5.41 11.72
C ARG A 30 -0.44 -4.62 11.81
N PHE A 31 -0.43 -3.47 12.49
CA PHE A 31 -1.57 -2.54 12.51
C PHE A 31 -1.92 -2.08 11.09
N VAL A 32 -0.93 -1.67 10.30
CA VAL A 32 -1.14 -1.26 8.89
C VAL A 32 -1.73 -2.41 8.07
N ALA A 33 -1.17 -3.61 8.18
CA ALA A 33 -1.66 -4.79 7.46
C ALA A 33 -3.12 -5.13 7.80
N LYS A 34 -3.53 -5.00 9.06
CA LYS A 34 -4.92 -5.17 9.48
C LYS A 34 -5.85 -4.10 8.91
N GLN A 35 -5.38 -2.85 8.82
CA GLN A 35 -6.16 -1.77 8.18
C GLN A 35 -6.34 -2.04 6.68
N ILE A 36 -5.29 -2.49 6.00
CA ILE A 36 -5.36 -2.93 4.60
C ILE A 36 -6.35 -4.09 4.45
N ALA A 37 -6.27 -5.13 5.27
CA ALA A 37 -7.21 -6.25 5.18
C ALA A 37 -8.68 -5.82 5.34
N ARG A 38 -8.95 -4.89 6.26
CA ARG A 38 -10.30 -4.35 6.51
C ARG A 38 -10.85 -3.54 5.35
N SER A 39 -9.99 -2.88 4.56
CA SER A 39 -10.43 -2.11 3.39
C SER A 39 -10.76 -2.98 2.18
N LYS A 40 -10.50 -4.30 2.24
CA LYS A 40 -10.74 -5.28 1.17
C LYS A 40 -10.20 -4.82 -0.19
N PRO A 41 -8.90 -4.53 -0.31
CA PRO A 41 -8.32 -3.98 -1.52
C PRO A 41 -8.24 -5.02 -2.64
N ASP A 42 -8.34 -4.56 -3.88
CA ASP A 42 -7.97 -5.34 -5.06
C ASP A 42 -6.45 -5.26 -5.34
N MET A 43 -5.82 -4.14 -4.97
CA MET A 43 -4.40 -3.89 -5.17
C MET A 43 -3.77 -3.22 -3.94
N VAL A 44 -2.56 -3.65 -3.59
CA VAL A 44 -1.77 -3.07 -2.50
C VAL A 44 -0.40 -2.65 -3.02
N PHE A 45 -0.10 -1.36 -2.90
CA PHE A 45 1.18 -0.78 -3.31
C PHE A 45 2.06 -0.48 -2.09
N VAL A 46 3.31 -0.97 -2.10
CA VAL A 46 4.24 -0.85 -0.98
C VAL A 46 5.51 -0.13 -1.44
N ALA A 47 5.78 1.04 -0.88
CA ALA A 47 6.93 1.89 -1.21
C ALA A 47 7.87 2.08 0.00
N LEU A 48 8.22 0.97 0.67
CA LEU A 48 9.10 0.97 1.85
C LEU A 48 10.60 0.84 1.51
N GLY A 49 10.92 0.64 0.23
CA GLY A 49 12.27 0.32 -0.22
C GLY A 49 12.65 -1.14 0.03
N TYR A 50 13.71 -1.58 -0.66
CA TYR A 50 14.26 -2.93 -0.48
C TYR A 50 15.12 -2.98 0.80
N PRO A 51 15.04 -4.05 1.61
CA PRO A 51 14.19 -5.26 1.46
C PRO A 51 12.83 -5.17 2.16
N ASN A 52 12.52 -4.03 2.80
CA ASN A 52 11.37 -3.88 3.69
C ASN A 52 10.03 -4.08 2.98
N GLN A 53 9.92 -3.69 1.71
CA GLN A 53 8.69 -3.89 0.94
C GLN A 53 8.43 -5.37 0.65
N GLU A 54 9.45 -6.15 0.28
CA GLU A 54 9.31 -7.58 0.01
C GLU A 54 8.98 -8.34 1.29
N ASN A 55 9.64 -7.99 2.40
CA ASN A 55 9.37 -8.58 3.71
C ASN A 55 7.92 -8.30 4.16
N PHE A 56 7.45 -7.05 4.02
CA PHE A 56 6.06 -6.70 4.37
C PHE A 56 5.05 -7.50 3.54
N ILE A 57 5.25 -7.58 2.23
CA ILE A 57 4.34 -8.33 1.34
C ILE A 57 4.38 -9.82 1.69
N TYR A 58 5.56 -10.40 1.85
CA TYR A 58 5.73 -11.81 2.22
C TYR A 58 5.02 -12.13 3.53
N GLU A 59 5.22 -11.30 4.55
CA GLU A 59 4.67 -11.50 5.88
C GLU A 59 3.13 -11.36 5.89
N TYR A 60 2.55 -10.36 5.22
CA TYR A 60 1.16 -9.97 5.44
C TYR A 60 0.19 -10.27 4.30
N ARG A 61 0.64 -10.67 3.10
CA ARG A 61 -0.26 -10.95 1.95
C ARG A 61 -1.37 -11.94 2.25
N HIS A 62 -1.15 -12.85 3.20
CA HIS A 62 -2.14 -13.84 3.62
C HIS A 62 -3.41 -13.21 4.24
N LEU A 63 -3.34 -11.97 4.72
CA LEU A 63 -4.49 -11.25 5.29
C LEU A 63 -5.42 -10.65 4.22
N PHE A 64 -4.94 -10.51 2.99
CA PHE A 64 -5.69 -9.97 1.84
C PHE A 64 -5.37 -10.80 0.59
N PRO A 65 -5.75 -12.10 0.57
CA PRO A 65 -5.29 -13.05 -0.44
C PRO A 65 -5.80 -12.76 -1.86
N GLN A 66 -6.87 -11.97 -1.98
CA GLN A 66 -7.43 -11.56 -3.27
C GLN A 66 -6.66 -10.40 -3.91
N ALA A 67 -5.84 -9.68 -3.12
CA ALA A 67 -5.19 -8.46 -3.57
C ALA A 67 -3.88 -8.75 -4.29
N VAL A 68 -3.65 -8.05 -5.40
CA VAL A 68 -2.33 -8.04 -6.06
C VAL A 68 -1.41 -7.08 -5.30
N CYS A 69 -0.28 -7.60 -4.82
CA CYS A 69 0.70 -6.81 -4.06
C CYS A 69 1.89 -6.41 -4.94
N ILE A 70 2.23 -5.12 -4.98
CA ILE A 70 3.31 -4.57 -5.82
C ILE A 70 4.24 -3.73 -4.95
N GLY A 71 5.53 -4.08 -4.96
CA GLY A 71 6.59 -3.28 -4.37
C GLY A 71 7.13 -2.25 -5.37
N PHE A 72 7.23 -0.98 -4.98
CA PHE A 72 7.81 0.06 -5.81
C PHE A 72 9.27 0.32 -5.44
N ARG A 73 10.17 0.15 -6.41
CA ARG A 73 11.53 0.69 -6.32
C ARG A 73 11.59 2.02 -7.04
N ARG A 74 11.89 3.10 -6.30
CA ARG A 74 12.24 4.37 -6.93
C ARG A 74 13.62 4.19 -7.59
N LYS A 75 13.66 4.24 -8.92
CA LYS A 75 14.91 4.40 -9.67
C LYS A 75 15.31 5.86 -9.50
N LEU A 76 16.45 6.11 -8.87
CA LEU A 76 17.12 7.41 -8.98
C LEU A 76 17.60 7.59 -10.42
#